data_AF-A0A444ZPI5-F1
#
_entry.id   AF-A0A444ZPI5-F1
#
_cell.length_a   1.000
_cell.length_b   1.000
_cell.length_c   1.000
_cell.angle_alpha   90.00
_cell.angle_beta   90.00
_cell.angle_gamma   90.00
#
_symmetry.space_group_name_H-M   'P 1'
#
loop_
_entity.id
_entity.type
_entity.pdbx_description
1 polymer ?
#
loop_
_entity_poly.entity_id
_entity_poly.type
_entity_poly.pdbx_seq_one_letter_code
_entity_poly.pdbx_strand_id
1 'polypeptide(L)'
;MESHHLHHHHHHHHQQQYPPPQHHSINVTGDSRFPQWSIQETKEFLMIRAELDQTFMETKRNKQLWEVISNTMKEKGFHRSAEQCKCKWKNLVTRYKGCETMEAEAMRQQFPFYNELQAIFTDRMQRMLWAEAEGGGKKKAATAQLSSDEEEEENVKRKKRLKKVKRVEDSGGASNLKHLKGILEEFMRQQMEMEAQWMSAFEARENDRRLKELEWRQTMEALENQRIMMEQRWRESEEQWRIREEDRAHKRDALITALLNKLSRQQDQ
;
A
#
# COMPACT_ATOMS: atom_id res chain seq x y z
N MET A 1 50.45 -55.16 35.03
CA MET A 1 49.56 -54.05 35.44
C MET A 1 49.64 -52.99 34.36
N GLU A 2 48.84 -53.12 33.31
CA GLU A 2 48.68 -52.06 32.30
C GLU A 2 47.20 -52.02 31.91
N SER A 3 46.52 -50.98 32.37
CA SER A 3 45.08 -50.82 32.33
C SER A 3 44.69 -50.07 31.05
N HIS A 4 44.23 -50.78 30.03
CA HIS A 4 43.66 -50.17 28.83
C HIS A 4 42.29 -49.54 29.15
N HIS A 5 42.22 -48.21 29.18
CA HIS A 5 40.96 -47.48 29.29
C HIS A 5 40.36 -47.23 27.89
N LEU A 6 39.38 -48.06 27.52
CA LEU A 6 38.46 -47.79 26.42
C LEU A 6 37.49 -46.68 26.83
N HIS A 7 37.59 -45.50 26.22
CA HIS A 7 36.59 -44.44 26.37
C HIS A 7 35.32 -44.83 25.59
N HIS A 8 34.29 -45.24 26.31
CA HIS A 8 32.92 -45.35 25.80
C HIS A 8 32.33 -43.93 25.68
N HIS A 9 32.18 -43.43 24.46
CA HIS A 9 31.49 -42.17 24.21
C HIS A 9 29.97 -42.40 24.31
N HIS A 10 29.40 -42.12 25.48
CA HIS A 10 27.96 -42.10 25.69
C HIS A 10 27.40 -40.84 25.00
N HIS A 11 26.69 -41.02 23.89
CA HIS A 11 26.00 -39.92 23.20
C HIS A 11 24.75 -39.55 24.00
N HIS A 12 24.89 -38.58 24.91
CA HIS A 12 23.77 -38.06 25.68
C HIS A 12 22.95 -37.15 24.76
N HIS A 13 21.82 -37.65 24.28
CA HIS A 13 20.87 -36.88 23.46
C HIS A 13 20.17 -35.86 24.38
N HIS A 14 20.80 -34.70 24.55
CA HIS A 14 20.20 -33.58 25.27
C HIS A 14 19.16 -32.92 24.36
N GLN A 15 17.91 -33.32 24.54
CA GLN A 15 16.74 -32.71 23.92
C GLN A 15 16.64 -31.27 24.43
N GLN A 16 17.09 -30.29 23.63
CA GLN A 16 16.86 -28.87 23.90
C GLN A 16 15.35 -28.62 23.84
N GLN A 17 14.71 -28.56 25.01
CA GLN A 17 13.39 -27.98 25.16
C GLN A 17 13.52 -26.47 24.98
N TYR A 18 13.08 -25.97 23.83
CA TYR A 18 12.86 -24.53 23.64
C TYR A 18 11.71 -24.08 24.56
N PRO A 19 11.87 -23.02 25.35
CA PRO A 19 10.74 -22.44 26.07
C PRO A 19 9.72 -21.89 25.06
N PRO A 20 8.40 -21.96 25.34
CA PRO A 20 7.38 -21.42 24.44
C PRO A 20 7.58 -19.91 24.28
N PRO A 21 7.30 -19.33 23.10
CA PRO A 21 7.48 -17.90 22.87
C PRO A 21 6.52 -17.13 23.77
N GLN A 22 7.06 -16.57 24.84
CA GLN A 22 6.34 -15.60 25.65
C GLN A 22 6.17 -14.35 24.80
N HIS A 23 4.94 -14.02 24.43
CA HIS A 23 4.53 -12.75 23.84
C HIS A 23 4.95 -11.60 24.75
N HIS A 24 6.21 -11.19 24.65
CA HIS A 24 6.70 -9.95 25.23
C HIS A 24 6.33 -8.85 24.25
N SER A 25 5.25 -8.14 24.57
CA SER A 25 4.96 -6.83 24.02
C SER A 25 6.17 -5.94 24.25
N ILE A 26 7.01 -5.79 23.24
CA ILE A 26 8.16 -4.89 23.29
C ILE A 26 7.60 -3.46 23.28
N ASN A 27 7.38 -2.90 24.46
CA ASN A 27 7.31 -1.46 24.62
C ASN A 27 8.72 -0.90 24.37
N VAL A 28 9.01 -0.56 23.12
CA VAL A 28 10.16 0.28 22.79
C VAL A 28 9.79 1.72 23.15
N THR A 29 10.15 2.13 24.37
CA THR A 29 10.21 3.53 24.75
C THR A 29 11.57 4.09 24.34
N GLY A 30 11.60 5.04 23.41
CA GLY A 30 12.77 5.90 23.20
C GLY A 30 13.00 6.36 21.77
N ASP A 31 12.50 7.56 21.47
CA ASP A 31 12.87 8.43 20.34
C ASP A 31 12.35 8.07 18.94
N SER A 32 11.02 8.11 18.79
CA SER A 32 10.45 8.68 17.58
C SER A 32 9.68 9.92 18.02
N ARG A 33 10.04 11.10 17.50
CA ARG A 33 9.44 12.40 17.83
C ARG A 33 7.91 12.45 17.64
N PHE A 34 7.29 11.37 17.17
CA PHE A 34 5.84 11.18 17.14
C PHE A 34 5.45 9.75 17.57
N PRO A 35 4.56 9.58 18.55
CA PRO A 35 4.06 8.27 18.98
C PRO A 35 3.38 7.51 17.83
N GLN A 36 3.54 6.19 17.77
CA GLN A 36 2.77 5.34 16.85
C GLN A 36 1.27 5.40 17.21
N TRP A 37 0.40 5.45 16.19
CA TRP A 37 -1.05 5.49 16.41
C TRP A 37 -1.52 4.16 17.03
N SER A 38 -2.09 4.22 18.23
CA SER A 38 -2.66 3.01 18.86
C SER A 38 -3.97 2.61 18.17
N ILE A 39 -4.41 1.36 18.41
CA ILE A 39 -5.69 0.87 17.88
C ILE A 39 -6.84 1.70 18.45
N GLN A 40 -6.84 1.92 19.78
CA GLN A 40 -7.87 2.73 20.44
C GLN A 40 -7.89 4.15 19.89
N GLU A 41 -6.72 4.79 19.81
CA GLU A 41 -6.58 6.14 19.26
C GLU A 41 -7.12 6.23 17.82
N THR A 42 -6.84 5.23 16.99
CA THR A 42 -7.33 5.20 15.61
C THR A 42 -8.84 5.00 15.55
N LYS A 43 -9.42 4.21 16.46
CA LYS A 43 -10.88 4.02 16.56
C LYS A 43 -11.58 5.31 16.98
N GLU A 44 -11.07 5.99 18.01
CA GLU A 44 -11.61 7.30 18.43
C GLU A 44 -11.56 8.32 17.30
N PHE A 45 -10.43 8.37 16.59
CA PHE A 45 -10.29 9.22 15.41
C PHE A 45 -11.34 8.92 14.33
N LEU A 46 -11.58 7.65 14.02
CA LEU A 46 -12.57 7.23 13.02
C LEU A 46 -14.01 7.57 13.46
N MET A 47 -14.33 7.45 14.74
CA MET A 47 -15.65 7.85 15.27
C MET A 47 -15.88 9.36 15.10
N ILE A 48 -14.93 10.19 15.52
CA ILE A 48 -15.02 11.66 15.34
C ILE A 48 -15.15 12.00 13.84
N ARG A 49 -14.38 11.31 12.99
CA ARG A 49 -14.43 11.52 11.54
C ARG A 49 -15.77 11.10 10.94
N ALA A 50 -16.40 10.04 11.44
CA ALA A 50 -17.72 9.58 11.01
C ALA A 50 -18.81 10.62 11.35
N GLU A 51 -18.78 11.14 12.58
CA GLU A 51 -19.71 12.18 13.05
C GLU A 51 -19.63 13.44 12.19
N LEU A 52 -18.41 13.86 11.84
CA LEU A 52 -18.18 15.05 11.02
C LEU A 52 -18.30 14.80 9.50
N ASP A 53 -18.55 13.57 9.04
CA ASP A 53 -18.47 13.22 7.61
C ASP A 53 -19.38 14.06 6.74
N GLN A 54 -20.58 14.37 7.24
CA GLN A 54 -21.54 15.24 6.54
C GLN A 54 -20.94 16.62 6.28
N THR A 55 -20.39 17.24 7.32
CA THR A 55 -19.80 18.58 7.25
C THR A 55 -18.59 18.63 6.30
N PHE A 56 -17.83 17.54 6.24
CA PHE A 56 -16.74 17.37 5.26
C PHE A 56 -17.24 17.31 3.81
N MET A 57 -18.46 16.85 3.56
CA MET A 57 -19.06 16.80 2.22
C MET A 57 -19.71 18.13 1.81
N GLU A 58 -20.17 18.93 2.77
CA GLU A 58 -20.83 20.20 2.51
C GLU A 58 -19.88 21.33 2.16
N THR A 59 -18.61 21.24 2.60
CA THR A 59 -17.64 22.34 2.50
C THR A 59 -16.39 21.92 1.74
N LYS A 60 -15.90 22.80 0.86
CA LYS A 60 -14.64 22.58 0.11
C LYS A 60 -13.40 22.87 0.96
N ARG A 61 -13.48 23.83 1.90
CA ARG A 61 -12.39 24.22 2.80
C ARG A 61 -12.47 23.45 4.12
N ASN A 62 -11.66 22.40 4.24
CA ASN A 62 -11.73 21.48 5.36
C ASN A 62 -10.71 21.74 6.48
N LYS A 63 -9.89 22.81 6.38
CA LYS A 63 -8.86 23.16 7.37
C LYS A 63 -9.40 23.22 8.80
N GLN A 64 -10.50 23.93 9.00
CA GLN A 64 -11.13 24.07 10.33
C GLN A 64 -11.69 22.75 10.85
N LEU A 65 -12.18 21.86 9.98
CA LEU A 65 -12.68 20.55 10.41
C LEU A 65 -11.55 19.65 10.92
N TRP A 66 -10.35 19.75 10.34
CA TRP A 66 -9.17 19.06 10.86
C TRP A 66 -8.72 19.59 12.22
N GLU A 67 -8.84 20.90 12.45
CA GLU A 67 -8.60 21.50 13.77
C GLU A 67 -9.62 21.02 14.81
N VAL A 68 -10.90 20.93 14.42
CA VAL A 68 -11.95 20.36 15.29
C VAL A 68 -11.61 18.93 15.67
N ILE A 69 -11.26 18.06 14.69
CA ILE A 69 -10.86 16.67 14.99
C ILE A 69 -9.66 16.63 15.94
N SER A 70 -8.63 17.45 15.68
CA SER A 70 -7.43 17.56 16.52
C SER A 70 -7.78 17.94 17.97
N ASN A 71 -8.67 18.90 18.16
CA ASN A 71 -9.11 19.33 19.49
C ASN A 71 -9.94 18.25 20.20
N THR A 72 -10.88 17.61 19.51
CA THR A 72 -11.67 16.51 20.09
C THR A 72 -10.81 15.29 20.43
N MET A 73 -9.79 14.99 19.62
CA MET A 73 -8.79 13.97 19.95
C MET A 73 -8.01 14.34 21.21
N LYS A 74 -7.60 15.61 21.35
CA LYS A 74 -6.91 16.12 22.53
C LYS A 74 -7.76 16.03 23.79
N GLU A 75 -9.06 16.32 23.70
CA GLU A 75 -10.01 16.16 24.81
C GLU A 75 -10.15 14.71 25.26
N LYS A 76 -10.02 13.76 24.34
CA LYS A 76 -9.96 12.31 24.63
C LYS A 76 -8.58 11.83 25.11
N GLY A 77 -7.62 12.74 25.31
CA GLY A 77 -6.27 12.44 25.78
C GLY A 77 -5.26 12.07 24.69
N PHE A 78 -5.63 12.20 23.41
CA PHE A 78 -4.76 11.91 22.27
C PHE A 78 -4.24 13.19 21.61
N HIS A 79 -2.97 13.51 21.85
CA HIS A 79 -2.34 14.73 21.36
C HIS A 79 -1.85 14.57 19.91
N ARG A 80 -2.74 14.78 18.94
CA ARG A 80 -2.43 14.79 17.50
C ARG A 80 -2.76 16.13 16.89
N SER A 81 -1.90 16.66 16.03
CA SER A 81 -2.18 17.89 15.28
C SER A 81 -3.16 17.65 14.14
N ALA A 82 -3.80 18.73 13.67
CA ALA A 82 -4.70 18.70 12.53
C ALA A 82 -4.06 18.05 11.28
N GLU A 83 -2.79 18.35 11.01
CA GLU A 83 -2.07 17.77 9.87
C GLU A 83 -1.79 16.27 10.06
N GLN A 84 -1.49 15.82 11.28
CA GLN A 84 -1.34 14.40 11.58
C GLN A 84 -2.66 13.64 11.40
N CYS A 85 -3.77 14.22 11.85
CA CYS A 85 -5.13 13.70 11.65
C CYS A 85 -5.47 13.57 10.15
N LYS A 86 -5.18 14.61 9.36
CA LYS A 86 -5.35 14.61 7.90
C LYS A 86 -4.52 13.52 7.22
N CYS A 87 -3.23 13.42 7.56
CA CYS A 87 -2.34 12.39 7.05
C CYS A 87 -2.80 10.98 7.44
N LYS A 88 -3.25 10.79 8.69
CA LYS A 88 -3.79 9.52 9.18
C LYS A 88 -5.03 9.10 8.39
N TRP A 89 -5.98 10.02 8.14
CA TRP A 89 -7.13 9.76 7.30
C TRP A 89 -6.71 9.31 5.89
N LYS A 90 -5.83 10.06 5.23
CA LYS A 90 -5.33 9.73 3.89
C LYS A 90 -4.75 8.31 3.84
N ASN A 91 -3.93 7.95 4.83
CA ASN A 91 -3.33 6.63 4.93
C ASN A 91 -4.39 5.51 5.14
N LEU A 92 -5.36 5.75 6.01
CA LEU A 92 -6.46 4.82 6.27
C LEU A 92 -7.32 4.57 5.02
N VAL A 93 -7.71 5.64 4.32
CA VAL A 93 -8.49 5.55 3.07
C VAL A 93 -7.69 4.83 1.98
N THR A 94 -6.40 5.12 1.85
CA THR A 94 -5.53 4.46 0.87
C THR A 94 -5.47 2.95 1.12
N ARG A 95 -5.31 2.53 2.38
CA ARG A 95 -5.31 1.11 2.75
C ARG A 95 -6.67 0.44 2.52
N TYR A 96 -7.75 1.11 2.91
CA TYR A 96 -9.12 0.63 2.66
C TYR A 96 -9.36 0.34 1.17
N LYS A 97 -8.99 1.28 0.28
CA LYS A 97 -9.11 1.10 -1.17
C LYS A 97 -8.26 -0.04 -1.71
N GLY A 98 -7.05 -0.22 -1.17
CA GLY A 98 -6.21 -1.37 -1.48
C GLY A 98 -6.90 -2.69 -1.15
N CYS A 99 -7.57 -2.78 0.01
CA CYS A 99 -8.33 -3.96 0.41
C CYS A 99 -9.59 -4.18 -0.44
N GLU A 100 -10.31 -3.12 -0.81
CA GLU A 100 -11.53 -3.19 -1.64
C GLU A 100 -11.27 -3.87 -3.01
N THR A 101 -10.03 -3.78 -3.51
CA THR A 101 -9.62 -4.38 -4.79
C THR A 101 -9.20 -5.85 -4.70
N MET A 102 -9.11 -6.42 -3.49
CA MET A 102 -8.72 -7.82 -3.28
C MET A 102 -9.94 -8.73 -3.35
N GLU A 103 -9.87 -9.83 -4.10
CA GLU A 103 -10.99 -10.76 -4.36
C GLU A 103 -11.43 -11.54 -3.09
N ALA A 104 -10.52 -11.78 -2.15
CA ALA A 104 -10.80 -12.55 -0.93
C ALA A 104 -11.31 -11.65 0.21
N GLU A 105 -12.58 -11.83 0.59
CA GLU A 105 -13.22 -11.15 1.73
C GLU A 105 -12.45 -11.33 3.05
N ALA A 106 -11.87 -12.51 3.28
CA ALA A 106 -11.02 -12.81 4.44
C ALA A 106 -9.77 -11.92 4.52
N MET A 107 -9.24 -11.48 3.37
CA MET A 107 -8.06 -10.62 3.30
C MET A 107 -8.44 -9.15 3.55
N ARG A 108 -9.66 -8.75 3.19
CA ARG A 108 -10.23 -7.43 3.53
C ARG A 108 -10.43 -7.27 5.04
N GLN A 109 -10.90 -8.33 5.70
CA GLN A 109 -11.10 -8.37 7.15
C GLN A 109 -9.78 -8.38 7.95
N GLN A 110 -8.63 -8.62 7.31
CA GLN A 110 -7.32 -8.51 7.96
C GLN A 110 -6.95 -7.05 8.29
N PHE A 111 -7.56 -6.06 7.61
CA PHE A 111 -7.36 -4.66 7.94
C PHE A 111 -8.23 -4.27 9.16
N PRO A 112 -7.63 -3.93 10.32
CA PRO A 112 -8.38 -3.79 11.58
C PRO A 112 -9.41 -2.67 11.63
N PHE A 113 -9.40 -1.77 10.63
CA PHE A 113 -10.29 -0.60 10.56
C PHE A 113 -11.20 -0.63 9.32
N TYR A 114 -11.25 -1.77 8.61
CA TYR A 114 -12.00 -1.89 7.37
C TYR A 114 -13.49 -1.58 7.57
N ASN A 115 -14.08 -2.18 8.61
CA ASN A 115 -15.51 -2.05 8.89
C ASN A 115 -15.90 -0.62 9.26
N GLU A 116 -15.09 0.07 10.06
CA GLU A 116 -15.33 1.46 10.43
C GLU A 116 -15.28 2.39 9.21
N LEU A 117 -14.32 2.20 8.30
CA LEU A 117 -14.23 2.96 7.05
C LEU A 117 -15.37 2.62 6.08
N GLN A 118 -15.69 1.34 5.93
CA GLN A 118 -16.82 0.87 5.14
C GLN A 118 -18.13 1.50 5.62
N ALA A 119 -18.34 1.55 6.95
CA ALA A 119 -19.53 2.15 7.54
C ALA A 119 -19.65 3.64 7.19
N ILE A 120 -18.55 4.41 7.32
CA ILE A 120 -18.53 5.84 6.96
C ILE A 120 -18.93 6.04 5.48
N PHE A 121 -18.36 5.26 4.57
CA PHE A 121 -18.64 5.41 3.14
C PHE A 121 -20.04 4.92 2.74
N THR A 122 -20.50 3.83 3.34
CA THR A 122 -21.84 3.28 3.08
C THR A 122 -22.92 4.24 3.58
N ASP A 123 -22.75 4.77 4.79
CA ASP A 123 -23.66 5.74 5.37
C ASP A 123 -23.67 7.06 4.59
N ARG A 124 -22.51 7.51 4.08
CA ARG A 124 -22.44 8.63 3.14
C ARG A 124 -23.25 8.38 1.87
N MET A 125 -23.09 7.19 1.26
CA MET A 125 -23.83 6.83 0.06
C MET A 125 -25.34 6.81 0.31
N GLN A 126 -25.78 6.21 1.42
CA GLN A 126 -27.19 6.18 1.82
C GLN A 126 -27.76 7.58 2.02
N ARG A 127 -26.99 8.49 2.66
CA ARG A 127 -27.39 9.89 2.84
C ARG A 127 -27.57 10.64 1.53
N MET A 128 -26.68 10.42 0.55
CA MET A 128 -26.84 11.02 -0.78
C MET A 128 -28.11 10.53 -1.48
N LEU A 129 -28.38 9.22 -1.43
CA LEU A 129 -29.58 8.63 -2.03
C LEU A 129 -30.87 9.14 -1.37
N TRP A 130 -30.89 9.33 -0.05
CA TRP A 130 -32.05 9.87 0.67
C TRP A 130 -32.30 11.35 0.33
N ALA A 131 -31.25 12.16 0.20
CA ALA A 131 -31.37 13.57 -0.16
C ALA A 131 -31.98 13.79 -1.56
N GLU A 132 -31.77 12.85 -2.49
CA GLU A 132 -32.36 12.89 -3.84
C GLU A 132 -33.84 12.50 -3.85
N ALA A 133 -34.27 11.60 -2.96
CA ALA A 133 -35.66 11.16 -2.85
C ALA A 133 -36.60 12.26 -2.29
N GLU A 134 -36.10 13.15 -1.42
CA GLU A 134 -36.90 14.24 -0.83
C GLU A 134 -36.72 15.61 -1.52
N GLY A 135 -35.79 15.73 -2.48
CA GLY A 135 -35.28 17.01 -2.97
C GLY A 135 -35.45 17.25 -4.47
N GLY A 136 -36.69 17.37 -4.97
CA GLY A 136 -36.95 17.92 -6.30
C GLY A 136 -36.58 19.41 -6.40
N GLY A 137 -35.29 19.74 -6.64
CA GLY A 137 -34.88 21.13 -6.81
C GLY A 137 -33.38 21.42 -6.85
N LYS A 138 -32.82 21.44 -8.06
CA LYS A 138 -31.60 22.17 -8.50
C LYS A 138 -30.63 22.63 -7.39
N LYS A 139 -29.60 21.84 -7.08
CA LYS A 139 -28.26 22.34 -6.67
C LYS A 139 -27.16 21.45 -7.24
N LYS A 140 -26.04 22.11 -7.56
CA LYS A 140 -24.91 21.62 -8.37
C LYS A 140 -24.27 20.37 -7.74
N ALA A 141 -24.12 19.32 -8.54
CA ALA A 141 -23.24 18.20 -8.26
C ALA A 141 -21.82 18.73 -8.00
N ALA A 142 -21.37 18.64 -6.75
CA ALA A 142 -19.95 18.73 -6.45
C ALA A 142 -19.39 17.32 -6.66
N THR A 143 -18.73 17.12 -7.79
CA THR A 143 -17.83 15.99 -8.00
C THR A 143 -16.95 15.84 -6.77
N ALA A 144 -17.00 14.68 -6.12
CA ALA A 144 -16.14 14.31 -5.01
C ALA A 144 -14.69 14.21 -5.51
N GLN A 145 -14.02 15.36 -5.63
CA GLN A 145 -12.60 15.43 -5.90
C GLN A 145 -11.84 15.11 -4.61
N LEU A 146 -11.06 14.04 -4.70
CA LEU A 146 -10.03 13.65 -3.76
C LEU A 146 -9.00 14.78 -3.59
N SER A 147 -9.11 15.49 -2.46
CA SER A 147 -8.04 16.19 -1.73
C SER A 147 -6.74 16.50 -2.51
N SER A 148 -6.75 17.58 -3.27
CA SER A 148 -5.58 18.41 -3.57
C SER A 148 -6.03 19.85 -3.35
N ASP A 149 -5.53 20.47 -2.28
CA ASP A 149 -6.00 21.75 -1.73
C ASP A 149 -4.86 22.76 -1.93
N GLU A 150 -5.00 23.59 -2.96
CA GLU A 150 -4.31 24.88 -3.12
C GLU A 150 -5.24 26.00 -2.61
N GLU A 151 -4.62 27.09 -2.18
CA GLU A 151 -5.15 28.09 -1.23
C GLU A 151 -6.24 29.05 -1.75
N GLU A 152 -6.79 29.79 -0.77
CA GLU A 152 -7.36 31.14 -0.81
C GLU A 152 -8.91 31.37 -0.83
N GLU A 153 -9.36 31.91 0.32
CA GLU A 153 -9.98 33.24 0.56
C GLU A 153 -11.40 33.64 0.05
N GLU A 154 -11.96 34.56 0.84
CA GLU A 154 -13.35 35.03 1.02
C GLU A 154 -14.12 35.55 -0.22
N ASN A 155 -15.46 35.51 -0.23
CA ASN A 155 -16.35 36.50 0.42
C ASN A 155 -17.83 36.31 -0.01
N VAL A 156 -18.68 36.87 0.83
CA VAL A 156 -20.12 36.76 1.05
C VAL A 156 -20.93 37.70 0.13
N LYS A 157 -22.17 37.31 -0.21
CA LYS A 157 -23.44 38.06 0.04
C LYS A 157 -24.51 37.92 -1.07
N ARG A 158 -25.64 37.35 -0.61
CA ARG A 158 -27.05 37.80 -0.77
C ARG A 158 -27.50 38.30 -2.16
N LYS A 159 -28.61 37.71 -2.64
CA LYS A 159 -29.81 38.48 -3.01
C LYS A 159 -31.07 37.63 -3.05
N LYS A 160 -32.03 38.04 -2.21
CA LYS A 160 -33.47 37.72 -2.27
C LYS A 160 -34.01 37.99 -3.68
N ARG A 161 -35.04 37.25 -4.08
CA ARG A 161 -36.31 37.82 -4.59
C ARG A 161 -37.35 36.71 -4.78
N LEU A 162 -38.38 36.76 -3.94
CA LEU A 162 -39.68 36.11 -4.15
C LEU A 162 -40.24 36.61 -5.49
N LYS A 163 -40.55 35.70 -6.42
CA LYS A 163 -41.31 36.01 -7.63
C LYS A 163 -42.58 35.15 -7.64
N LYS A 164 -43.69 35.85 -7.44
CA LYS A 164 -45.08 35.41 -7.53
C LYS A 164 -45.31 34.61 -8.82
N VAL A 165 -45.71 33.34 -8.70
CA VAL A 165 -46.16 32.52 -9.82
C VAL A 165 -47.67 32.32 -9.72
N LYS A 166 -48.32 32.68 -10.82
CA LYS A 166 -49.74 32.57 -11.12
C LYS A 166 -50.07 31.08 -11.27
N ARG A 167 -51.12 30.61 -10.59
CA ARG A 167 -51.71 29.29 -10.82
C ARG A 167 -52.16 29.18 -12.27
N VAL A 168 -51.76 28.11 -12.94
CA VAL A 168 -52.42 27.53 -14.11
C VAL A 168 -52.48 26.03 -13.81
N GLU A 169 -53.71 25.53 -13.66
CA GLU A 169 -54.01 24.11 -13.76
C GLU A 169 -53.92 23.72 -15.24
N ASP A 170 -53.22 22.63 -15.58
CA ASP A 170 -53.75 21.71 -16.59
C ASP A 170 -53.16 20.30 -16.47
N SER A 171 -54.04 19.37 -16.80
CA SER A 171 -53.99 17.92 -16.93
C SER A 171 -52.92 17.43 -17.92
N GLY A 172 -52.27 16.30 -17.61
CA GLY A 172 -51.35 15.64 -18.56
C GLY A 172 -50.54 14.46 -18.00
N GLY A 173 -51.19 13.44 -17.46
CA GLY A 173 -50.55 12.34 -16.70
C GLY A 173 -49.80 11.25 -17.51
N ALA A 174 -49.64 11.37 -18.83
CA ALA A 174 -49.06 10.29 -19.66
C ALA A 174 -47.74 10.63 -20.37
N SER A 175 -47.46 11.90 -20.67
CA SER A 175 -46.20 12.33 -21.31
C SER A 175 -45.04 12.43 -20.32
N ASN A 176 -45.34 12.81 -19.06
CA ASN A 176 -44.36 12.93 -17.99
C ASN A 176 -43.71 11.60 -17.60
N LEU A 177 -44.40 10.46 -17.71
CA LEU A 177 -43.83 9.15 -17.39
C LEU A 177 -42.77 8.71 -18.41
N LYS A 178 -42.99 9.01 -19.70
CA LYS A 178 -41.99 8.77 -20.76
C LYS A 178 -40.78 9.69 -20.62
N HIS A 179 -41.02 10.95 -20.26
CA HIS A 179 -39.94 11.90 -19.99
C HIS A 179 -39.12 11.51 -18.75
N LEU A 180 -39.77 11.09 -17.66
CA LEU A 180 -39.12 10.64 -16.43
C LEU A 180 -38.35 9.33 -16.65
N LYS A 181 -38.90 8.38 -17.42
CA LYS A 181 -38.21 7.15 -17.83
C LYS A 181 -36.97 7.47 -18.65
N GLY A 182 -37.04 8.44 -19.56
CA GLY A 182 -35.90 8.92 -20.32
C GLY A 182 -34.83 9.60 -19.46
N ILE A 183 -35.23 10.42 -18.48
CA ILE A 183 -34.30 11.06 -17.52
C ILE A 183 -33.62 10.01 -16.63
N LEU A 184 -34.36 9.00 -16.17
CA LEU A 184 -33.80 7.92 -15.37
C LEU A 184 -32.82 7.05 -16.18
N GLU A 185 -33.14 6.75 -17.43
CA GLU A 185 -32.22 6.06 -18.36
C GLU A 185 -30.97 6.91 -18.67
N GLU A 186 -31.11 8.23 -18.80
CA GLU A 186 -30.00 9.19 -18.91
C GLU A 186 -29.12 9.18 -17.67
N PHE A 187 -29.72 9.18 -16.48
CA PHE A 187 -29.03 9.16 -15.20
C PHE A 187 -28.28 7.85 -14.96
N MET A 188 -28.92 6.70 -15.25
CA MET A 188 -28.25 5.40 -15.14
C MET A 188 -27.07 5.28 -16.10
N ARG A 189 -27.18 5.87 -17.30
CA ARG A 189 -26.07 5.93 -18.26
C ARG A 189 -24.94 6.84 -17.79
N GLN A 190 -25.26 8.01 -17.24
CA GLN A 190 -24.28 8.92 -16.62
C GLN A 190 -23.57 8.28 -15.43
N GLN A 191 -24.30 7.50 -14.62
CA GLN A 191 -23.73 6.74 -13.52
C GLN A 191 -22.75 5.67 -14.01
N MET A 192 -23.14 4.86 -15.02
CA MET A 192 -22.26 3.85 -15.61
C MET A 192 -21.02 4.46 -16.29
N GLU A 193 -21.14 5.61 -16.95
CA GLU A 193 -20.01 6.30 -17.56
C GLU A 193 -19.05 6.85 -16.52
N MET A 194 -19.56 7.43 -15.43
CA MET A 194 -18.72 7.87 -14.32
C MET A 194 -18.02 6.67 -13.66
N GLU A 195 -18.74 5.58 -13.39
CA GLU A 195 -18.15 4.37 -12.82
C GLU A 195 -17.10 3.76 -13.77
N ALA A 196 -17.36 3.73 -15.08
CA ALA A 196 -16.40 3.25 -16.08
C ALA A 196 -15.16 4.15 -16.15
N GLN A 197 -15.32 5.48 -16.08
CA GLN A 197 -14.19 6.40 -16.01
C GLN A 197 -13.39 6.21 -14.73
N TRP A 198 -14.05 5.98 -13.59
CA TRP A 198 -13.39 5.70 -12.32
C TRP A 198 -12.65 4.37 -12.33
N MET A 199 -13.25 3.32 -12.87
CA MET A 199 -12.64 2.00 -13.05
C MET A 199 -11.45 2.07 -14.01
N SER A 200 -11.59 2.76 -15.14
CA SER A 200 -10.50 2.95 -16.11
C SER A 200 -9.36 3.79 -15.53
N ALA A 201 -9.67 4.88 -14.83
CA ALA A 201 -8.65 5.69 -14.16
C ALA A 201 -7.97 4.97 -13.00
N PHE A 202 -8.68 4.04 -12.34
CA PHE A 202 -8.10 3.17 -11.32
C PHE A 202 -7.18 2.12 -11.97
N GLU A 203 -7.63 1.45 -13.02
CA GLU A 203 -6.87 0.46 -13.77
C GLU A 203 -5.62 1.07 -14.42
N ALA A 204 -5.71 2.29 -14.93
CA ALA A 204 -4.54 3.03 -15.44
C ALA A 204 -3.49 3.26 -14.36
N ARG A 205 -3.91 3.71 -13.15
CA ARG A 205 -2.98 3.86 -12.02
C ARG A 205 -2.38 2.53 -11.59
N GLU A 206 -3.17 1.45 -11.63
CA GLU A 206 -2.69 0.12 -11.30
C GLU A 206 -1.66 -0.38 -12.32
N ASN A 207 -1.94 -0.16 -13.60
CA ASN A 207 -1.03 -0.51 -14.69
C ASN A 207 0.25 0.33 -14.66
N ASP A 208 0.17 1.61 -14.30
CA ASP A 208 1.35 2.46 -14.08
C ASP A 208 2.22 1.92 -12.94
N ARG A 209 1.62 1.42 -11.86
CA ARG A 209 2.36 0.76 -10.77
C ARG A 209 3.03 -0.52 -11.25
N ARG A 210 2.30 -1.38 -11.96
CA ARG A 210 2.83 -2.63 -12.52
C ARG A 210 3.97 -2.39 -13.49
N LEU A 211 3.85 -1.36 -14.34
CA LEU A 211 4.89 -1.01 -15.31
C LEU A 211 6.17 -0.55 -14.59
N LYS A 212 6.05 0.32 -13.58
CA LYS A 212 7.19 0.74 -12.76
C LYS A 212 7.82 -0.42 -12.00
N GLU A 213 7.03 -1.35 -11.48
CA GLU A 213 7.54 -2.56 -10.83
C GLU A 213 8.26 -3.47 -11.84
N LEU A 214 7.75 -3.61 -13.06
CA LEU A 214 8.38 -4.39 -14.12
C LEU A 214 9.69 -3.74 -14.58
N GLU A 215 9.69 -2.43 -14.82
CA GLU A 215 10.90 -1.66 -15.13
C GLU A 215 11.94 -1.82 -14.01
N TRP A 216 11.53 -1.68 -12.75
CA TRP A 216 12.42 -1.90 -11.62
C TRP A 216 13.00 -3.32 -11.60
N ARG A 217 12.17 -4.36 -11.82
CA ARG A 217 12.65 -5.75 -11.91
C ARG A 217 13.66 -5.94 -13.04
N GLN A 218 13.37 -5.40 -14.23
CA GLN A 218 14.27 -5.50 -15.38
C GLN A 218 15.60 -4.78 -15.14
N THR A 219 15.59 -3.60 -14.51
CA THR A 219 16.82 -2.88 -14.17
C THR A 219 17.66 -3.66 -13.17
N MET A 220 17.04 -4.25 -12.15
CA MET A 220 17.71 -5.09 -11.16
C MET A 220 18.33 -6.34 -11.79
N GLU A 221 17.57 -7.03 -12.65
CA GLU A 221 18.05 -8.20 -13.40
C GLU A 221 19.20 -7.83 -14.34
N ALA A 222 19.13 -6.67 -15.01
CA ALA A 222 20.22 -6.20 -15.88
C ALA A 222 21.52 -5.94 -15.08
N LEU A 223 21.41 -5.33 -13.90
CA LEU A 223 22.56 -5.12 -13.01
C LEU A 223 23.15 -6.44 -12.50
N GLU A 224 22.29 -7.40 -12.15
CA GLU A 224 22.73 -8.73 -11.73
C GLU A 224 23.41 -9.50 -12.86
N ASN A 225 22.86 -9.46 -14.07
CA ASN A 225 23.46 -10.04 -15.26
C ASN A 225 24.81 -9.39 -15.59
N GLN A 226 24.94 -8.06 -15.46
CA GLN A 226 26.23 -7.38 -15.62
C GLN A 226 27.26 -7.86 -14.59
N ARG A 227 26.87 -8.02 -13.34
CA ARG A 227 27.73 -8.56 -12.28
C ARG A 227 28.17 -9.99 -12.61
N ILE A 228 27.23 -10.87 -12.97
CA ILE A 228 27.50 -12.27 -13.32
C ILE A 228 28.46 -12.34 -14.51
N MET A 229 28.23 -11.54 -15.54
CA MET A 229 29.10 -11.45 -16.72
C MET A 229 30.53 -11.01 -16.36
N MET A 230 30.68 -10.04 -15.46
CA MET A 230 32.00 -9.60 -14.98
C MET A 230 32.69 -10.70 -14.17
N GLU A 231 31.96 -11.40 -13.29
CA GLU A 231 32.49 -12.51 -12.49
C GLU A 231 32.89 -13.71 -13.37
N GLN A 232 32.12 -14.02 -14.40
CA GLN A 232 32.44 -15.06 -15.39
C GLN A 232 33.71 -14.72 -16.15
N ARG A 233 33.82 -13.51 -16.72
CA ARG A 233 35.04 -13.05 -17.41
C ARG A 233 36.27 -13.12 -16.52
N TRP A 234 36.11 -12.75 -15.24
CA TRP A 234 37.17 -12.86 -14.25
C TRP A 234 37.58 -14.32 -14.03
N ARG A 235 36.62 -15.22 -13.79
CA ARG A 235 36.89 -16.66 -13.62
C ARG A 235 37.56 -17.27 -14.84
N GLU A 236 37.08 -16.98 -16.05
CA GLU A 236 37.69 -17.47 -17.29
C GLU A 236 39.12 -16.96 -17.44
N SER A 237 39.35 -15.69 -17.13
CA SER A 237 40.70 -15.12 -17.15
C SER A 237 41.61 -15.80 -16.14
N GLU A 238 41.16 -15.98 -14.89
CA GLU A 238 41.91 -16.72 -13.85
C GLU A 238 42.20 -18.16 -14.26
N GLU A 239 41.24 -18.87 -14.84
CA GLU A 239 41.42 -20.23 -15.30
C GLU A 239 42.45 -20.31 -16.45
N GLN A 240 42.42 -19.36 -17.39
CA GLN A 240 43.47 -19.25 -18.41
C GLN A 240 44.85 -18.99 -17.81
N TRP A 241 44.93 -18.18 -16.75
CA TRP A 241 46.17 -17.99 -16.00
C TRP A 241 46.63 -19.30 -15.34
N ARG A 242 45.72 -20.03 -14.70
CA ARG A 242 45.99 -21.33 -14.06
C ARG A 242 46.47 -22.37 -15.07
N ILE A 243 45.79 -22.53 -16.21
CA ILE A 243 46.18 -23.45 -17.29
C ILE A 243 47.58 -23.12 -17.81
N ARG A 244 47.89 -21.84 -18.03
CA ARG A 244 49.24 -21.41 -18.45
C ARG A 244 50.30 -21.70 -17.39
N GLU A 245 49.95 -21.62 -16.11
CA GLU A 245 50.85 -21.99 -15.00
C GLU A 245 51.05 -23.50 -14.92
N GLU A 246 49.99 -24.29 -15.03
CA GLU A 246 50.01 -25.75 -15.07
C GLU A 246 50.83 -26.27 -16.25
N ASP A 247 50.69 -25.71 -17.45
CA ASP A 247 51.53 -26.07 -18.60
C ASP A 247 53.02 -25.80 -18.34
N ARG A 248 53.34 -24.69 -17.65
CA ARG A 248 54.71 -24.39 -17.23
C ARG A 248 55.20 -25.36 -16.16
N ALA A 249 54.35 -25.76 -15.22
CA ALA A 249 54.66 -26.77 -14.20
C ALA A 249 54.89 -28.15 -14.85
N HIS A 250 53.99 -28.60 -15.73
CA HIS A 250 54.14 -29.85 -16.48
C HIS A 250 55.44 -29.90 -17.28
N LYS A 251 55.85 -28.79 -17.91
CA LYS A 251 57.14 -28.71 -18.60
C LYS A 251 58.32 -28.87 -17.63
N ARG A 252 58.27 -28.23 -16.46
CA ARG A 252 59.30 -28.39 -15.41
C ARG A 252 59.35 -29.84 -14.92
N ASP A 253 58.21 -30.45 -14.62
CA ASP A 253 58.12 -31.82 -14.14
C ASP A 253 58.62 -32.82 -15.18
N ALA A 254 58.27 -32.65 -16.47
CA ALA A 254 58.77 -33.48 -17.55
C ALA A 254 60.30 -33.44 -17.67
N LEU A 255 60.92 -32.27 -17.49
CA LEU A 255 62.38 -32.14 -17.46
C LEU A 255 62.98 -32.85 -16.25
N ILE A 256 62.40 -32.68 -15.06
CA ILE A 256 62.85 -33.36 -13.84
C ILE A 256 62.76 -34.88 -14.02
N THR A 257 61.62 -35.40 -14.50
CA THR A 257 61.44 -36.83 -14.78
C THR A 257 62.45 -37.35 -15.80
N ALA A 258 62.71 -36.60 -16.89
CA ALA A 258 63.70 -36.98 -17.88
C ALA A 258 65.13 -37.04 -17.30
N LEU A 259 65.48 -36.12 -16.40
CA LEU A 259 66.76 -36.13 -15.70
C LEU A 259 66.88 -37.31 -14.72
N LEU A 260 65.84 -37.55 -13.91
CA LEU A 260 65.80 -38.69 -12.99
C LEU A 260 65.93 -40.03 -13.73
N ASN A 261 65.26 -40.19 -14.87
CA ASN A 261 65.37 -41.37 -15.73
C ASN A 261 66.77 -41.56 -16.33
N LYS A 262 67.53 -40.48 -16.55
CA LYS A 262 68.94 -40.60 -16.99
C LYS A 262 69.85 -41.02 -15.84
N LEU A 263 69.63 -40.48 -14.65
CA LEU A 263 70.40 -40.81 -13.46
C LEU A 263 70.19 -42.27 -13.03
N SER A 264 68.95 -42.77 -13.07
CA SER A 264 68.67 -44.18 -12.75
C SER A 264 69.36 -45.13 -13.73
N ARG A 265 69.30 -44.83 -15.04
CA ARG A 265 70.01 -45.62 -16.07
C ARG A 265 71.53 -45.57 -15.95
N GLN A 266 72.10 -44.52 -15.35
CA GLN A 266 73.53 -44.42 -15.06
C GLN A 266 73.95 -45.19 -13.80
N GLN A 267 73.02 -45.49 -12.89
CA GLN A 267 73.27 -46.32 -11.71
C GLN A 267 73.13 -47.82 -11.97
N ASP A 268 72.36 -48.19 -13.00
CA ASP A 268 72.14 -49.59 -13.42
C ASP A 268 73.18 -50.11 -14.44
N GLN A 269 74.18 -49.30 -14.82
CA GLN A 269 75.34 -49.67 -15.67
C GLN A 269 76.62 -49.74 -14.84
#